data_AF-A0A957KNX1-F1
#
_entry.id   AF-A0A957KNX1-F1
#
_cell.length_a   1.000
_cell.length_b   1.000
_cell.length_c   1.000
_cell.angle_alpha   90.00
_cell.angle_beta   90.00
_cell.angle_gamma   90.00
#
_symmetry.space_group_name_H-M   'P 1'
#
loop_
_entity.id
_entity.type
_entity.pdbx_description
1 polymer ?
#
loop_
_entity_poly.entity_id
_entity_poly.type
_entity_poly.pdbx_seq_one_letter_code
_entity_poly.pdbx_strand_id
1 'polypeptide(L)'
;MQIRDGILLWHNLPEMEAAALNNALDRYRRANPGVDVIVEAQGGNMEAEFERATRSGLGPNLLLTSSTNIPALANAGALLPLTTRVTDEQLQRYLTVALQTMRYTGDIYGLPMELDTLVLYYNRSLVERVPVTVDQLLQEASGGQRVLMNSQFNDALWSARAFGVNLFDAEGNPQDATAGIANWLTWMEQVRDTP
;
A
#
# COMPACT_ATOMS: atom_id res chain seq x y z
N MET A 1 -13.49 -40.46 -4.23
CA MET A 1 -12.47 -39.40 -4.34
C MET A 1 -13.22 -38.08 -4.24
N GLN A 2 -13.18 -37.43 -3.07
CA GLN A 2 -13.87 -36.16 -2.86
C GLN A 2 -13.03 -35.07 -3.54
N ILE A 3 -13.59 -34.39 -4.53
CA ILE A 3 -12.92 -33.24 -5.15
C ILE A 3 -12.84 -32.18 -4.04
N ARG A 4 -11.62 -31.83 -3.63
CA ARG A 4 -11.40 -30.69 -2.75
C ARG A 4 -11.43 -29.44 -3.62
N ASP A 5 -12.26 -28.47 -3.26
CA ASP A 5 -12.18 -27.15 -3.89
C ASP A 5 -10.86 -26.51 -3.45
N GLY A 6 -9.94 -26.35 -4.39
CA GLY A 6 -8.64 -25.73 -4.17
C GLY A 6 -8.70 -24.23 -4.47
N ILE A 7 -8.16 -23.43 -3.56
CA ILE A 7 -7.98 -21.99 -3.76
C ILE A 7 -6.53 -21.75 -4.17
N LEU A 8 -6.30 -21.35 -5.42
CA LEU A 8 -4.99 -20.92 -5.89
C LEU A 8 -4.78 -19.43 -5.58
N LEU A 9 -3.68 -19.10 -4.89
CA LEU A 9 -3.29 -17.74 -4.52
C LEU A 9 -1.92 -17.43 -5.11
N TRP A 10 -1.84 -16.35 -5.89
CA TRP A 10 -0.59 -15.81 -6.42
C TRP A 10 -0.10 -14.62 -5.60
N HIS A 11 1.21 -14.56 -5.36
CA HIS A 11 1.87 -13.42 -4.69
C HIS A 11 3.30 -13.22 -5.21
N ASN A 12 3.89 -12.05 -4.95
CA ASN A 12 5.32 -11.77 -5.20
C ASN A 12 6.06 -11.33 -3.93
N LEU A 13 5.50 -11.62 -2.75
CA LEU A 13 6.09 -11.30 -1.45
C LEU A 13 7.54 -11.79 -1.30
N PRO A 14 8.41 -11.01 -0.61
CA PRO A 14 9.72 -11.47 -0.15
C PRO A 14 9.65 -12.71 0.74
N GLU A 15 10.77 -13.42 0.89
CA GLU A 15 10.84 -14.71 1.60
C GLU A 15 10.27 -14.66 3.03
N MET A 16 10.63 -13.63 3.81
CA MET A 16 10.16 -13.51 5.19
C MET A 16 8.64 -13.30 5.29
N GLU A 17 8.07 -12.52 4.37
CA GLU A 17 6.64 -12.26 4.31
C GLU A 17 5.87 -13.48 3.78
N ALA A 18 6.42 -14.17 2.77
CA ALA A 18 5.87 -15.44 2.28
C ALA A 18 5.83 -16.50 3.38
N ALA A 19 6.85 -16.57 4.24
CA ALA A 19 6.84 -17.46 5.41
C ALA A 19 5.75 -17.06 6.42
N ALA A 20 5.54 -15.77 6.68
CA ALA A 20 4.46 -15.28 7.54
C ALA A 20 3.07 -15.61 6.97
N LEU A 21 2.87 -15.44 5.66
CA LEU A 21 1.66 -15.82 4.94
C LEU A 21 1.36 -17.31 5.11
N ASN A 22 2.37 -18.18 4.88
CA ASN A 22 2.21 -19.63 5.04
C ASN A 22 1.80 -20.02 6.46
N ASN A 23 2.40 -19.39 7.49
CA ASN A 23 2.00 -19.61 8.89
C ASN A 23 0.54 -19.22 9.17
N ALA A 24 0.03 -18.15 8.53
CA ALA A 24 -1.37 -17.77 8.64
C ALA A 24 -2.29 -18.77 7.92
N LEU A 25 -1.91 -19.22 6.73
CA LEU A 25 -2.65 -20.22 5.97
C LEU A 25 -2.68 -21.59 6.65
N ASP A 26 -1.63 -21.99 7.37
CA ASP A 26 -1.64 -23.22 8.16
C ASP A 26 -2.63 -23.19 9.33
N ARG A 27 -2.85 -22.01 9.93
CA ARG A 27 -3.93 -21.84 10.90
C ARG A 27 -5.29 -21.94 10.23
N TYR A 28 -5.44 -21.33 9.06
CA TYR A 28 -6.67 -21.40 8.27
C TYR A 28 -7.02 -22.84 7.85
N ARG A 29 -6.06 -23.59 7.28
CA ARG A 29 -6.22 -24.99 6.86
C ARG A 29 -6.63 -25.89 8.02
N ARG A 30 -6.04 -25.71 9.21
CA ARG A 30 -6.44 -26.44 10.43
C ARG A 30 -7.87 -26.15 10.86
N ALA A 31 -8.31 -24.91 10.75
CA ALA A 31 -9.68 -24.51 11.07
C ALA A 31 -10.69 -24.91 9.98
N ASN A 32 -10.23 -25.15 8.75
CA ASN A 32 -11.06 -25.43 7.57
C ASN A 32 -10.55 -26.68 6.82
N PRO A 33 -10.68 -27.89 7.40
CA PRO A 33 -10.05 -29.11 6.87
C PRO A 33 -10.56 -29.55 5.48
N GLY A 34 -11.64 -28.96 4.97
CA GLY A 34 -12.18 -29.20 3.63
C GLY A 34 -11.66 -28.24 2.54
N VAL A 35 -10.91 -27.21 2.92
CA VAL A 35 -10.39 -26.20 1.99
C VAL A 35 -8.89 -26.37 1.84
N ASP A 36 -8.44 -26.52 0.60
CA ASP A 36 -7.02 -26.48 0.29
C ASP A 36 -6.64 -25.11 -0.27
N VAL A 37 -5.48 -24.60 0.12
CA VAL A 37 -4.97 -23.32 -0.38
C VAL A 37 -3.60 -23.57 -0.96
N ILE A 38 -3.45 -23.37 -2.27
CA ILE A 38 -2.20 -23.52 -3.00
C ILE A 38 -1.61 -22.13 -3.20
N VAL A 39 -0.36 -21.95 -2.83
CA VAL A 39 0.33 -20.66 -2.85
C VAL A 39 1.45 -20.73 -3.88
N GLU A 40 1.46 -19.81 -4.84
CA GLU A 40 2.48 -19.72 -5.88
C GLU A 40 3.13 -18.34 -5.88
N ALA A 41 4.45 -18.33 -5.70
CA ALA A 41 5.26 -17.13 -5.85
C ALA A 41 5.45 -16.83 -7.35
N GLN A 42 5.14 -15.61 -7.75
CA GLN A 42 5.24 -15.11 -9.12
C GLN A 42 6.39 -14.10 -9.24
N GLY A 43 6.82 -13.86 -10.48
CA GLY A 43 7.85 -12.86 -10.80
C GLY A 43 7.30 -11.43 -10.87
N GLY A 44 8.13 -10.49 -11.34
CA GLY A 44 7.79 -9.06 -11.38
C GLY A 44 6.65 -8.66 -12.33
N ASN A 45 6.19 -9.54 -13.23
CA ASN A 45 5.08 -9.29 -14.17
C ASN A 45 3.75 -9.95 -13.75
N MET A 46 3.63 -10.29 -12.46
CA MET A 46 2.50 -11.06 -11.91
C MET A 46 1.13 -10.51 -12.29
N GLU A 47 0.91 -9.19 -12.23
CA GLU A 47 -0.40 -8.58 -12.50
C GLU A 47 -0.80 -8.74 -13.97
N ALA A 48 0.15 -8.56 -14.89
CA ALA A 48 -0.09 -8.75 -16.32
C ALA A 48 -0.32 -10.23 -16.68
N GLU A 49 0.36 -11.15 -15.97
CA GLU A 49 0.14 -12.58 -16.09
C GLU A 49 -1.22 -13.00 -15.54
N PHE A 50 -1.60 -12.47 -14.37
CA PHE A 50 -2.90 -12.67 -13.76
C PHE A 50 -4.02 -12.22 -14.69
N GLU A 51 -3.94 -11.00 -15.24
CA GLU A 51 -4.95 -10.48 -16.17
C GLU A 51 -5.11 -11.37 -17.41
N ARG A 52 -3.99 -11.84 -18.00
CA ARG A 52 -4.02 -12.77 -19.15
C ARG A 52 -4.62 -14.11 -18.79
N ALA A 53 -4.22 -14.69 -17.66
CA ALA A 53 -4.69 -16.00 -17.21
C ALA A 53 -6.19 -15.96 -16.85
N THR A 54 -6.65 -14.91 -16.19
CA THR A 54 -8.07 -14.71 -15.89
C THR A 54 -8.90 -14.60 -17.18
N ARG A 55 -8.41 -13.88 -18.19
CA ARG A 55 -9.10 -13.80 -19.51
C ARG A 55 -9.19 -15.14 -20.23
N SER A 56 -8.24 -16.06 -20.03
CA SER A 56 -8.29 -17.40 -20.60
C SER A 56 -9.04 -18.42 -19.74
N GLY A 57 -9.57 -18.01 -18.58
CA GLY A 57 -10.24 -18.89 -17.62
C GLY A 57 -9.30 -19.77 -16.80
N LEU A 58 -8.00 -19.48 -16.82
CA LEU A 58 -6.93 -20.23 -16.14
C LEU A 58 -6.27 -19.42 -15.02
N GLY A 59 -6.85 -18.26 -14.65
CA GLY A 59 -6.34 -17.41 -13.59
C GLY A 59 -6.46 -18.05 -12.20
N PRO A 60 -5.63 -17.63 -11.23
CA PRO A 60 -5.76 -18.07 -9.86
C PRO A 60 -7.05 -17.51 -9.23
N ASN A 61 -7.46 -18.06 -8.10
CA ASN A 61 -8.64 -17.58 -7.37
C ASN A 61 -8.38 -16.27 -6.63
N LEU A 62 -7.15 -16.09 -6.13
CA LEU A 62 -6.73 -14.94 -5.35
C LEU A 62 -5.41 -14.38 -5.89
N LEU A 63 -5.30 -13.06 -5.85
CA LEU A 63 -4.08 -12.31 -6.13
C LEU A 63 -3.77 -11.44 -4.92
N LEU A 64 -2.56 -11.57 -4.38
CA LEU A 64 -2.03 -10.65 -3.39
C LEU A 64 -1.12 -9.65 -4.11
N THR A 65 -1.57 -8.40 -4.20
CA THR A 65 -0.90 -7.32 -4.95
C THR A 65 -1.12 -5.96 -4.28
N SER A 66 -0.35 -4.96 -4.71
CA SER A 66 -0.52 -3.56 -4.31
C SER A 66 -1.90 -3.02 -4.71
N SER A 67 -2.49 -2.21 -3.84
CA SER A 67 -3.75 -1.50 -4.12
C SER A 67 -3.67 -0.60 -5.36
N THR A 68 -2.47 -0.14 -5.73
CA THR A 68 -2.25 0.68 -6.93
C THR A 68 -2.63 -0.05 -8.23
N ASN A 69 -2.68 -1.37 -8.22
CA ASN A 69 -3.03 -2.20 -9.39
C ASN A 69 -4.54 -2.41 -9.54
N ILE A 70 -5.34 -2.13 -8.50
CA ILE A 70 -6.78 -2.36 -8.49
C ILE A 70 -7.51 -1.63 -9.63
N PRO A 71 -7.28 -0.33 -9.89
CA PRO A 71 -7.98 0.37 -10.96
C PRO A 71 -7.79 -0.28 -12.33
N ALA A 72 -6.56 -0.67 -12.68
CA ALA A 72 -6.26 -1.28 -13.97
C ALA A 72 -6.88 -2.68 -14.10
N LEU A 73 -6.71 -3.53 -13.07
CA LEU A 73 -7.24 -4.89 -13.07
C LEU A 73 -8.78 -4.93 -13.02
N ALA A 74 -9.42 -4.03 -12.27
CA ALA A 74 -10.86 -3.89 -12.24
C ALA A 74 -11.42 -3.41 -13.58
N ASN A 75 -10.81 -2.37 -14.18
CA ASN A 75 -11.20 -1.88 -15.51
C ASN A 75 -11.01 -2.94 -16.61
N ALA A 76 -10.01 -3.81 -16.50
CA ALA A 76 -9.81 -4.95 -17.41
C ALA A 76 -10.81 -6.10 -17.18
N GLY A 77 -11.65 -6.03 -16.15
CA GLY A 77 -12.59 -7.09 -15.77
C GLY A 77 -11.91 -8.32 -15.15
N ALA A 78 -10.65 -8.19 -14.72
CA ALA A 78 -9.88 -9.29 -14.14
C ALA A 78 -10.19 -9.52 -12.64
N LEU A 79 -10.86 -8.57 -11.98
CA LEU A 79 -11.24 -8.67 -10.57
C LEU A 79 -12.76 -8.82 -10.41
N LEU A 80 -13.14 -9.69 -9.48
CA LEU A 80 -14.53 -9.87 -9.06
C LEU A 80 -14.91 -8.75 -8.07
N PRO A 81 -15.98 -7.96 -8.32
CA PRO A 81 -16.45 -6.99 -7.33
C PRO A 81 -16.95 -7.72 -6.07
N LEU A 82 -16.51 -7.22 -4.92
CA LEU A 82 -16.78 -7.79 -3.61
C LEU A 82 -17.87 -7.04 -2.84
N THR A 83 -18.34 -5.88 -3.31
CA THR A 83 -19.31 -5.02 -2.60
C THR A 83 -20.52 -5.79 -2.06
N THR A 84 -21.07 -6.73 -2.83
CA THR A 84 -22.23 -7.55 -2.44
C THR A 84 -21.87 -8.86 -1.73
N ARG A 85 -20.58 -9.15 -1.58
CA ARG A 85 -20.01 -10.38 -1.00
C ARG A 85 -19.40 -10.17 0.38
N VAL A 86 -19.28 -8.92 0.81
CA VAL A 86 -18.75 -8.53 2.11
C VAL A 86 -19.82 -7.73 2.85
N THR A 87 -20.02 -8.06 4.12
CA THR A 87 -20.97 -7.37 4.98
C THR A 87 -20.35 -6.11 5.58
N ASP A 88 -21.18 -5.14 5.96
CA ASP A 88 -20.72 -3.95 6.66
C ASP A 88 -19.97 -4.28 7.96
N GLU A 89 -20.42 -5.31 8.70
CA GLU A 89 -19.74 -5.80 9.90
C GLU A 89 -18.31 -6.31 9.59
N GLN A 90 -18.13 -7.03 8.48
CA GLN A 90 -16.80 -7.46 8.04
C GLN A 90 -15.93 -6.27 7.63
N LEU A 91 -16.51 -5.27 6.96
CA LEU A 91 -15.80 -4.06 6.55
C LEU A 91 -15.38 -3.20 7.75
N GLN A 92 -16.18 -3.14 8.81
CA GLN A 92 -15.84 -2.39 10.04
C GLN A 92 -14.57 -2.89 10.75
N ARG A 93 -14.08 -4.08 10.39
CA ARG A 93 -12.83 -4.64 10.93
C ARG A 93 -11.57 -3.98 10.35
N TYR A 94 -11.70 -3.22 9.26
CA TYR A 94 -10.58 -2.58 8.58
C TYR A 94 -10.56 -1.07 8.84
N LEU A 95 -9.37 -0.49 8.79
CA LEU A 95 -9.23 0.96 8.79
C LEU A 95 -9.90 1.54 7.55
N THR A 96 -10.72 2.58 7.73
CA THR A 96 -11.45 3.22 6.63
C THR A 96 -10.51 3.64 5.50
N VAL A 97 -9.35 4.23 5.84
CA VAL A 97 -8.35 4.67 4.85
C VAL A 97 -7.82 3.51 4.00
N ALA A 98 -7.60 2.33 4.59
CA ALA A 98 -7.12 1.16 3.87
C ALA A 98 -8.22 0.56 2.98
N LEU A 99 -9.48 0.58 3.43
CA LEU A 99 -10.60 0.14 2.59
C LEU A 99 -10.83 1.04 1.38
N GLN A 100 -10.60 2.34 1.50
CA GLN A 100 -10.76 3.25 0.37
C GLN A 100 -9.79 2.92 -0.77
N THR A 101 -8.57 2.45 -0.47
CA THR A 101 -7.61 2.06 -1.52
C THR A 101 -8.01 0.79 -2.25
N MET A 102 -8.98 0.02 -1.74
CA MET A 102 -9.51 -1.19 -2.38
C MET A 102 -10.69 -0.92 -3.32
N ARG A 103 -11.10 0.35 -3.46
CA ARG A 103 -12.26 0.74 -4.27
C ARG A 103 -11.88 1.22 -5.66
N TYR A 104 -12.72 0.90 -6.63
CA TYR A 104 -12.68 1.46 -7.98
C TYR A 104 -14.11 1.72 -8.46
N THR A 105 -14.36 2.90 -9.02
CA THR A 105 -15.70 3.33 -9.51
C THR A 105 -16.84 3.07 -8.52
N GLY A 106 -16.57 3.20 -7.22
CA GLY A 106 -17.54 3.00 -6.13
C GLY A 106 -17.58 1.58 -5.54
N ASP A 107 -17.13 0.57 -6.28
CA ASP A 107 -17.13 -0.83 -5.85
C ASP A 107 -15.85 -1.26 -5.14
N ILE A 108 -15.96 -2.21 -4.22
CA ILE A 108 -14.81 -2.83 -3.54
C ILE A 108 -14.31 -3.99 -4.40
N TYR A 109 -13.02 -4.04 -4.69
CA TYR A 109 -12.38 -5.11 -5.49
C TYR A 109 -11.33 -5.91 -4.73
N GLY A 110 -11.03 -5.53 -3.49
CA GLY A 110 -10.06 -6.23 -2.64
C GLY A 110 -10.34 -6.03 -1.16
N LEU A 111 -9.60 -6.77 -0.34
CA LEU A 111 -9.59 -6.60 1.12
C LEU A 111 -8.16 -6.27 1.56
N PRO A 112 -7.94 -5.23 2.38
CA PRO A 112 -6.60 -4.86 2.81
C PRO A 112 -6.02 -5.96 3.70
N MET A 113 -4.79 -6.40 3.40
CA MET A 113 -4.06 -7.35 4.25
C MET A 113 -3.06 -6.61 5.16
N GLU A 114 -2.41 -5.60 4.61
CA GLU A 114 -1.41 -4.79 5.29
C GLU A 114 -1.53 -3.32 4.85
N LEU A 115 -0.88 -2.45 5.61
CA LEU A 115 -0.77 -1.04 5.33
C LEU A 115 0.70 -0.66 5.44
N ASP A 116 1.24 -0.09 4.38
CA ASP A 116 2.55 0.55 4.39
C ASP A 116 2.38 2.07 4.59
N THR A 117 3.18 2.64 5.48
CA THR A 117 3.15 4.07 5.79
C THR A 117 4.51 4.59 6.19
N LEU A 118 4.79 5.85 5.85
CA LEU A 118 6.02 6.52 6.23
C LEU A 118 5.95 6.93 7.70
N VAL A 119 6.99 6.59 8.45
CA VAL A 119 7.16 6.97 9.84
C VAL A 119 8.56 7.54 10.08
N LEU A 120 8.68 8.45 11.05
CA LEU A 120 9.98 8.96 11.50
C LEU A 120 10.61 7.98 12.50
N TYR A 121 11.68 7.31 12.09
CA TYR A 121 12.54 6.57 13.01
C TYR A 121 13.61 7.49 13.58
N TYR A 122 13.84 7.42 14.90
CA TYR A 122 14.88 8.20 15.57
C TYR A 122 15.59 7.39 16.66
N ASN A 123 16.86 7.74 16.90
CA ASN A 123 17.64 7.17 17.99
C ASN A 123 17.36 7.94 19.28
N ARG A 124 16.73 7.28 20.27
CA ARG A 124 16.38 7.88 21.57
C ARG A 124 17.57 8.36 22.39
N SER A 125 18.78 7.84 22.13
CA SER A 125 20.00 8.29 22.79
C SER A 125 20.59 9.57 22.19
N LEU A 126 20.12 9.98 21.02
CA LEU A 126 20.62 11.16 20.29
C LEU A 126 19.58 12.30 20.21
N VAL A 127 18.29 11.97 20.33
CA VAL A 127 17.18 12.93 20.17
C VAL A 127 16.44 13.09 21.49
N GLU A 128 16.65 14.21 22.17
CA GLU A 128 15.98 14.53 23.44
C GLU A 128 14.52 14.95 23.24
N ARG A 129 14.25 15.74 22.19
CA ARG A 129 12.91 16.20 21.83
C ARG A 129 12.62 15.83 20.39
N VAL A 130 11.59 15.00 20.19
CA VAL A 130 11.20 14.54 18.85
C VAL A 130 10.68 15.73 18.02
N PRO A 131 11.25 15.99 16.83
CA PRO A 131 10.73 16.98 15.90
C PRO A 131 9.31 16.63 15.46
N VAL A 132 8.41 17.61 15.50
CA VAL A 132 7.01 17.47 15.09
C VAL A 132 6.67 18.28 13.83
N THR A 133 7.63 19.00 13.26
CA THR A 133 7.51 19.72 11.99
C THR A 133 8.72 19.50 11.10
N VAL A 134 8.55 19.68 9.78
CA VAL A 134 9.65 19.62 8.80
C VAL A 134 10.69 20.71 9.04
N ASP A 135 10.29 21.88 9.55
CA ASP A 135 11.20 22.95 9.93
C ASP A 135 12.06 22.58 11.15
N GLN A 136 11.49 21.88 12.13
CA GLN A 136 12.26 21.38 13.27
C GLN A 136 13.27 20.33 12.82
N LEU A 137 12.91 19.44 11.89
CA LEU A 137 13.86 18.49 11.30
C LEU A 137 15.02 19.20 10.60
N LEU A 138 14.74 20.26 9.83
CA LEU A 138 15.77 21.08 9.19
C LEU A 138 16.65 21.83 10.21
N GLN A 139 16.07 22.30 11.31
CA GLN A 139 16.82 22.94 12.41
C GLN A 139 17.75 21.95 13.11
N GLU A 140 17.29 20.73 13.40
CA GLU A 140 18.13 19.66 13.98
C GLU A 140 19.31 19.35 13.04
N ALA A 141 19.04 19.21 11.74
CA ALA A 141 20.08 18.98 10.73
C ALA A 141 21.10 20.13 10.69
N SER A 142 20.62 21.38 10.64
CA SER A 142 21.46 22.59 10.69
C SER A 142 22.27 22.70 11.99
N GLY A 143 21.75 22.14 13.09
CA GLY A 143 22.42 22.05 14.39
C GLY A 143 23.47 20.95 14.49
N GLY A 144 23.67 20.16 13.42
CA GLY A 144 24.67 19.10 13.33
C GLY A 144 24.13 17.69 13.63
N GLN A 145 22.82 17.52 13.85
CA GLN A 145 22.23 16.19 13.93
C GLN A 145 22.16 15.54 12.55
N ARG A 146 22.37 14.23 12.48
CA ARG A 146 22.22 13.50 11.22
C ARG A 146 20.74 13.19 10.97
N VAL A 147 20.13 13.91 10.04
CA VAL A 147 18.78 13.66 9.55
C VAL A 147 18.87 13.09 8.15
N LEU A 148 18.28 11.92 7.92
CA LEU A 148 18.26 11.27 6.61
C LEU A 148 16.85 11.34 6.03
N MET A 149 16.76 11.81 4.79
CA MET A 149 15.53 11.84 4.01
C MET A 149 15.84 11.48 2.57
N ASN A 150 15.01 10.63 1.96
CA ASN A 150 15.10 10.39 0.53
C ASN A 150 14.58 11.62 -0.22
N SER A 151 15.43 12.22 -1.06
CA SER A 151 15.14 13.46 -1.78
C SER A 151 14.58 13.23 -3.19
N GLN A 152 14.35 11.97 -3.60
CA GLN A 152 13.61 11.68 -4.83
C GLN A 152 12.20 12.24 -4.72
N PHE A 153 11.69 12.83 -5.80
CA PHE A 153 10.43 13.58 -5.78
C PHE A 153 9.27 12.78 -5.16
N ASN A 154 9.07 11.53 -5.59
CA ASN A 154 7.99 10.69 -5.07
C ASN A 154 8.16 10.38 -3.58
N ASP A 155 9.39 10.11 -3.14
CA ASP A 155 9.70 9.74 -1.77
C ASP A 155 9.73 10.92 -0.81
N ALA A 156 9.90 12.15 -1.33
CA ALA A 156 9.85 13.38 -0.56
C ALA A 156 8.46 14.03 -0.53
N LEU A 157 7.55 13.63 -1.42
CA LEU A 157 6.24 14.26 -1.62
C LEU A 157 5.38 14.29 -0.35
N TRP A 158 5.58 13.35 0.59
CA TRP A 158 4.89 13.37 1.89
C TRP A 158 5.11 14.67 2.66
N SER A 159 6.30 15.28 2.54
CA SER A 159 6.66 16.52 3.24
C SER A 159 5.99 17.75 2.65
N ALA A 160 5.54 17.68 1.39
CA ALA A 160 4.87 18.77 0.69
C ALA A 160 3.56 19.20 1.39
N ARG A 161 2.90 18.28 2.11
CA ARG A 161 1.70 18.60 2.89
C ARG A 161 1.95 19.66 3.97
N ALA A 162 3.17 19.77 4.50
CA ALA A 162 3.53 20.83 5.44
C ALA A 162 3.45 22.24 4.81
N PHE A 163 3.49 22.31 3.48
CA PHE A 163 3.39 23.53 2.67
C PHE A 163 2.00 23.72 2.06
N GLY A 164 0.98 23.02 2.57
CA GLY A 164 -0.40 23.11 2.09
C GLY A 164 -0.66 22.38 0.78
N VAL A 165 0.25 21.52 0.32
CA VAL A 165 0.07 20.73 -0.90
C VAL A 165 -0.92 19.60 -0.65
N ASN A 166 -2.11 19.74 -1.21
CA ASN A 166 -3.08 18.66 -1.41
C ASN A 166 -3.30 18.52 -2.92
N LEU A 167 -2.93 17.37 -3.49
CA LEU A 167 -3.04 17.16 -4.94
C LEU A 167 -4.47 16.88 -5.40
N PHE A 168 -5.29 16.32 -4.51
CA PHE A 168 -6.66 15.94 -4.78
C PHE A 168 -7.56 16.34 -3.60
N ASP A 169 -8.84 16.63 -3.86
CA ASP A 169 -9.86 16.79 -2.82
C ASP A 169 -10.39 15.44 -2.31
N ALA A 170 -11.39 15.49 -1.43
CA ALA A 170 -12.01 14.29 -0.85
C ALA A 170 -12.72 13.42 -1.90
N GLU A 171 -13.15 14.04 -3.01
CA GLU A 171 -13.80 13.39 -4.14
C GLU A 171 -12.79 12.87 -5.19
N GLY A 172 -11.49 13.13 -4.99
CA GLY A 172 -10.42 12.71 -5.88
C GLY A 172 -10.20 13.62 -7.09
N ASN A 173 -10.79 14.81 -7.13
CA ASN A 173 -10.55 15.77 -8.20
C ASN A 173 -9.21 16.48 -7.98
N PRO A 174 -8.44 16.75 -9.05
CA PRO A 174 -7.18 17.48 -8.93
C PRO A 174 -7.40 18.90 -8.39
N GLN A 175 -6.50 19.33 -7.52
CA GLN A 175 -6.50 20.66 -6.91
C GLN A 175 -5.31 21.49 -7.41
N ASP A 176 -5.47 22.82 -7.47
CA ASP A 176 -4.33 23.71 -7.74
C ASP A 176 -3.42 23.75 -6.50
N ALA A 177 -2.25 23.11 -6.62
CA ALA A 177 -1.23 23.06 -5.58
C ALA A 177 0.02 23.86 -5.94
N THR A 178 -0.02 24.69 -6.99
CA THR A 178 1.17 25.31 -7.60
C THR A 178 1.98 26.12 -6.58
N ALA A 179 1.32 26.98 -5.80
CA ALA A 179 1.98 27.81 -4.79
C ALA A 179 2.62 26.97 -3.66
N GLY A 180 1.91 25.94 -3.19
CA GLY A 180 2.42 25.03 -2.17
C GLY A 180 3.62 24.22 -2.66
N ILE A 181 3.55 23.73 -3.91
CA ILE A 181 4.65 23.02 -4.56
C ILE A 181 5.87 23.93 -4.71
N ALA A 182 5.68 25.18 -5.13
CA ALA A 182 6.79 26.14 -5.23
C ALA A 182 7.49 26.35 -3.88
N ASN A 183 6.72 26.59 -2.82
CA ASN A 183 7.27 26.74 -1.47
C ASN A 183 8.00 25.47 -0.98
N TRP A 184 7.40 24.31 -1.22
CA TRP A 184 8.00 23.02 -0.87
C TRP A 184 9.30 22.76 -1.63
N LEU A 185 9.36 23.07 -2.93
CA LEU A 185 10.58 22.90 -3.72
C LEU A 185 11.70 23.84 -3.24
N THR A 186 11.38 25.08 -2.87
CA THR A 186 12.35 25.98 -2.22
C THR A 186 12.88 25.40 -0.91
N TRP A 187 12.03 24.77 -0.11
CA TRP A 187 12.48 24.06 1.10
C TRP A 187 13.34 22.84 0.77
N MET A 188 12.99 22.05 -0.25
CA MET A 188 13.78 20.90 -0.71
C MET A 188 15.18 21.29 -1.20
N GLU A 189 15.33 22.48 -1.80
CA GLU A 189 16.64 23.04 -2.13
C GLU A 189 17.48 23.29 -0.88
N GLN A 190 16.88 23.85 0.19
CA GLN A 190 17.58 24.07 1.46
C GLN A 190 17.97 22.74 2.13
N VAL A 191 17.08 21.76 2.12
CA VAL A 191 17.36 20.40 2.64
C VAL A 191 18.56 19.78 1.92
N ARG A 192 18.59 19.85 0.57
CA ARG A 192 19.69 19.29 -0.23
C ARG A 192 21.03 19.93 0.13
N ASP A 193 21.01 21.22 0.43
CA ASP A 193 22.22 22.00 0.71
C ASP A 193 22.62 21.94 2.21
N THR A 194 21.80 21.31 3.05
CA THR A 194 22.08 21.09 4.48
C THR A 194 22.96 19.84 4.67
N PRO A 195 24.09 19.94 5.41
CA PRO A 195 25.04 18.83 5.59
C PRO A 195 24.53 17.58 6.30
#